data_AF-A0A2N5IBR5-F1
#
_entry.id   AF-A0A2N5IBR5-F1
#
_cell.length_a   1.000
_cell.length_b   1.000
_cell.length_c   1.000
_cell.angle_alpha   90.00
_cell.angle_beta   90.00
_cell.angle_gamma   90.00
#
_symmetry.space_group_name_H-M   'P 1'
#
loop_
_entity.id
_entity.type
_entity.pdbx_description
1 polymer ?
#
loop_
_entity_poly.entity_id
_entity_poly.type
_entity_poly.pdbx_seq_one_letter_code
_entity_poly.pdbx_strand_id
1 'polypeptide(L)'
;MGITIKSKNFSADIGYGGFGRFRKKVATLSNSEFGNHYEELDKAMFIYGERDAFYKTYNAKTDKLLEANVITVEIANFCYQSDCEGSIDQHQAKQIYEKIKDYNDDICYGYAGRSDCAMFSDLKNIFKDCAENGGSVKWR
;
A
#
# COMPACT_ATOMS: atom_id res chain seq x y z
N MET A 1 -7.82 15.98 3.09
CA MET A 1 -7.68 14.93 4.12
C MET A 1 -6.60 13.97 3.67
N GLY A 2 -5.79 13.50 4.60
CA GLY A 2 -4.67 12.63 4.33
C GLY A 2 -4.17 12.00 5.63
N ILE A 3 -3.04 11.32 5.54
CA ILE A 3 -2.40 10.64 6.65
C ILE A 3 -0.94 11.08 6.76
N THR A 4 -0.38 10.90 7.94
CA THR A 4 1.06 10.89 8.15
C THR A 4 1.49 9.44 8.28
N ILE A 5 2.24 8.94 7.31
CA ILE A 5 2.92 7.64 7.39
C ILE A 5 4.33 7.84 7.94
N LYS A 6 4.76 6.99 8.88
CA LYS A 6 6.07 7.14 9.53
C LYS A 6 6.67 5.84 10.03
N SER A 7 8.00 5.81 10.08
CA SER A 7 8.82 4.85 10.81
C SER A 7 9.45 5.54 12.03
N LYS A 8 10.53 4.99 12.58
CA LYS A 8 11.25 5.58 13.70
C LYS A 8 11.94 6.90 13.30
N ASN A 9 12.58 6.91 12.13
CA ASN A 9 13.46 8.01 11.72
C ASN A 9 12.89 8.85 10.57
N PHE A 10 11.83 8.38 9.90
CA PHE A 10 11.25 9.04 8.74
C PHE A 10 9.74 9.21 8.88
N SER A 11 9.21 10.26 8.27
CA SER A 11 7.78 10.55 8.20
C SER A 11 7.45 11.28 6.91
N ALA A 12 6.27 11.05 6.36
CA ALA A 12 5.76 11.73 5.18
C ALA A 12 4.26 11.99 5.31
N ASP A 13 3.83 13.18 4.92
CA ASP A 13 2.41 13.53 4.82
C ASP A 13 1.91 13.25 3.39
N ILE A 14 0.84 12.44 3.28
CA ILE A 14 0.26 12.04 2.00
C ILE A 14 -1.26 12.16 2.00
N GLY A 15 -1.83 12.53 0.86
CA GLY A 15 -3.29 12.47 0.67
C GLY A 15 -3.77 11.03 0.49
N TYR A 16 -5.05 10.75 0.75
CA TYR A 16 -5.62 9.41 0.53
C TYR A 16 -5.43 8.89 -0.91
N GLY A 17 -5.56 9.78 -1.91
CA GLY A 17 -5.27 9.41 -3.30
C GLY A 17 -3.81 9.04 -3.53
N GLY A 18 -2.87 9.75 -2.90
CA GLY A 18 -1.45 9.41 -2.93
C GLY A 18 -1.18 8.07 -2.24
N PHE A 19 -1.76 7.85 -1.06
CA PHE A 19 -1.60 6.59 -0.35
C PHE A 19 -2.19 5.39 -1.12
N GLY A 20 -3.38 5.55 -1.69
CA GLY A 20 -3.99 4.55 -2.56
C GLY A 20 -3.12 4.25 -3.80
N ARG A 21 -2.53 5.28 -4.41
CA ARG A 21 -1.57 5.11 -5.51
C ARG A 21 -0.32 4.34 -5.09
N PHE A 22 0.19 4.61 -3.89
CA PHE A 22 1.35 3.90 -3.35
C PHE A 22 1.02 2.42 -3.12
N ARG A 23 -0.12 2.10 -2.50
CA ARG A 23 -0.58 0.72 -2.31
C ARG A 23 -0.78 -0.03 -3.62
N LYS A 24 -1.40 0.58 -4.62
CA LYS A 24 -1.54 -0.01 -5.97
C LYS A 24 -0.18 -0.34 -6.59
N LYS A 25 0.79 0.56 -6.42
CA LYS A 25 2.15 0.33 -6.91
C LYS A 25 2.82 -0.82 -6.17
N VAL A 26 2.72 -0.89 -4.84
CA VAL A 26 3.19 -2.02 -4.03
C VAL A 26 2.54 -3.33 -4.51
N ALA A 27 1.23 -3.37 -4.69
CA ALA A 27 0.50 -4.55 -5.18
C ALA A 27 1.03 -5.01 -6.55
N THR A 28 1.17 -4.08 -7.49
CA THR A 28 1.67 -4.34 -8.86
C THR A 28 3.11 -4.86 -8.87
N LEU A 29 3.99 -4.23 -8.09
CA LEU A 29 5.40 -4.65 -7.98
C LEU A 29 5.55 -5.98 -7.24
N SER A 30 4.59 -6.32 -6.38
CA SER A 30 4.58 -7.60 -5.67
C SER A 30 4.23 -8.75 -6.61
N ASN A 31 3.17 -8.58 -7.39
CA ASN A 31 2.76 -9.48 -8.46
C ASN A 31 1.78 -8.77 -9.40
N SER A 32 1.98 -8.85 -10.72
CA SER A 32 1.11 -8.19 -11.70
C SER A 32 -0.36 -8.64 -11.67
N GLU A 33 -0.62 -9.93 -11.41
CA GLU A 33 -1.99 -10.47 -11.29
C GLU A 33 -2.70 -9.90 -10.07
N PHE A 34 -1.99 -9.82 -8.94
CA PHE A 34 -2.53 -9.19 -7.73
C PHE A 34 -2.70 -7.69 -7.88
N GLY A 35 -1.78 -6.99 -8.55
CA GLY A 35 -1.91 -5.57 -8.88
C GLY A 35 -3.19 -5.28 -9.66
N ASN A 36 -3.42 -6.03 -10.74
CA ASN A 36 -4.65 -5.92 -11.54
C ASN A 36 -5.89 -6.25 -10.71
N HIS A 37 -5.84 -7.29 -9.87
CA HIS A 37 -6.93 -7.62 -8.96
C HIS A 37 -7.20 -6.48 -7.97
N TYR A 38 -6.18 -5.90 -7.37
CA TYR A 38 -6.29 -4.81 -6.40
C TYR A 38 -6.89 -3.54 -7.01
N GLU A 39 -6.55 -3.23 -8.26
CA GLU A 39 -7.11 -2.07 -8.98
C GLU A 39 -8.62 -2.20 -9.24
N GLU A 40 -9.18 -3.41 -9.28
CA GLU A 40 -10.63 -3.61 -9.42
C GLU A 40 -11.44 -2.99 -8.28
N LEU A 41 -10.84 -2.76 -7.10
CA LEU A 41 -11.51 -2.06 -5.99
C LEU A 41 -11.94 -0.63 -6.36
N ASP A 42 -11.27 0.01 -7.33
CA ASP A 42 -11.70 1.33 -7.82
C ASP A 42 -13.12 1.29 -8.40
N LYS A 43 -13.54 0.15 -8.93
CA LYS A 43 -14.91 -0.01 -9.47
C LYS A 43 -15.94 -0.02 -8.34
N ALA A 44 -15.57 -0.45 -7.13
CA ALA A 44 -16.49 -0.59 -6.00
C ALA A 44 -17.19 0.73 -5.63
N MET A 45 -16.52 1.88 -5.85
CA MET A 45 -17.11 3.20 -5.59
C MET A 45 -18.28 3.54 -6.50
N PHE A 46 -18.36 2.90 -7.68
CA PHE A 46 -19.39 3.14 -8.69
C PHE A 46 -20.48 2.05 -8.72
N ILE A 47 -20.40 1.05 -7.82
CA ILE A 47 -21.41 -0.01 -7.73
C ILE A 47 -22.57 0.46 -6.85
N TYR A 48 -23.75 0.53 -7.46
CA TYR A 48 -25.03 0.75 -6.81
C TYR A 48 -25.82 -0.56 -6.78
N GLY A 49 -26.19 -1.07 -5.59
CA GLY A 49 -27.06 -2.23 -5.41
C GLY A 49 -26.36 -3.61 -5.33
N GLU A 50 -25.27 -3.86 -6.06
CA GLU A 50 -24.61 -5.19 -6.12
C GLU A 50 -23.27 -5.28 -5.35
N ARG A 51 -23.07 -4.38 -4.38
CA ARG A 51 -21.79 -4.24 -3.68
C ARG A 51 -21.36 -5.51 -2.95
N ASP A 52 -22.30 -6.22 -2.33
CA ASP A 52 -22.02 -7.46 -1.60
C ASP A 52 -21.58 -8.59 -2.53
N ALA A 53 -22.21 -8.73 -3.69
CA ALA A 53 -21.86 -9.73 -4.69
C ALA A 53 -20.46 -9.45 -5.28
N PHE A 54 -20.15 -8.17 -5.51
CA PHE A 54 -18.82 -7.72 -5.91
C PHE A 54 -17.78 -8.11 -4.86
N TYR A 55 -17.95 -7.72 -3.59
CA TYR A 55 -16.98 -8.04 -2.55
C TYR A 55 -16.85 -9.54 -2.30
N LYS A 56 -17.94 -10.31 -2.39
CA LYS A 56 -17.88 -11.77 -2.30
C LYS A 56 -16.99 -12.37 -3.39
N THR A 57 -17.16 -11.92 -4.63
CA THR A 57 -16.36 -12.39 -5.78
C THR A 57 -14.91 -11.93 -5.67
N TYR A 58 -14.72 -10.68 -5.27
CA TYR A 58 -13.41 -10.08 -5.07
C TYR A 58 -12.60 -10.81 -3.99
N ASN A 59 -13.22 -11.05 -2.83
CA ASN A 59 -12.59 -11.72 -1.69
C ASN A 59 -12.24 -13.17 -2.05
N ALA A 60 -13.15 -13.90 -2.70
CA ALA A 60 -12.86 -15.26 -3.16
C ALA A 60 -11.66 -15.34 -4.11
N LYS A 61 -11.44 -14.31 -4.94
CA LYS A 61 -10.25 -14.24 -5.78
C LYS A 61 -9.00 -13.90 -4.96
N THR A 62 -9.09 -13.00 -3.98
CA THR A 62 -7.99 -12.74 -3.04
C THR A 62 -7.54 -14.01 -2.32
N ASP A 63 -8.49 -14.81 -1.83
CA ASP A 63 -8.20 -16.08 -1.14
C ASP A 63 -7.46 -17.06 -2.06
N LYS A 64 -7.90 -17.20 -3.32
CA LYS A 64 -7.20 -18.02 -4.32
C LYS A 64 -5.77 -17.57 -4.59
N LEU A 65 -5.53 -16.25 -4.65
CA LEU A 65 -4.18 -15.70 -4.86
C LEU A 65 -3.26 -15.98 -3.66
N LEU A 66 -3.81 -16.00 -2.44
CA LEU A 66 -3.10 -16.41 -1.23
C LEU A 66 -2.80 -17.91 -1.23
N GLU A 67 -3.80 -18.76 -1.50
CA GLU A 67 -3.66 -20.22 -1.57
C GLU A 67 -2.64 -20.66 -2.63
N ALA A 68 -2.62 -19.98 -3.78
CA ALA A 68 -1.66 -20.21 -4.85
C ALA A 68 -0.27 -19.59 -4.58
N ASN A 69 -0.05 -18.93 -3.44
CA ASN A 69 1.19 -18.22 -3.09
C ASN A 69 1.61 -17.17 -4.14
N VAL A 70 0.65 -16.58 -4.86
CA VAL A 70 0.89 -15.49 -5.82
C VAL A 70 1.29 -14.22 -5.08
N ILE A 71 0.71 -14.00 -3.90
CA ILE A 71 1.11 -12.98 -2.94
C ILE A 71 1.16 -13.55 -1.52
N THR A 72 1.82 -12.82 -0.61
CA THR A 72 1.90 -13.18 0.79
C THR A 72 0.81 -12.49 1.61
N VAL A 73 0.47 -13.08 2.76
CA VAL A 73 -0.49 -12.49 3.72
C VAL A 73 -0.01 -11.11 4.16
N GLU A 74 1.30 -10.91 4.30
CA GLU A 74 1.89 -9.65 4.75
C GLU A 74 1.64 -8.50 3.77
N ILE A 75 1.80 -8.76 2.47
CA ILE A 75 1.55 -7.78 1.40
C ILE A 75 0.05 -7.50 1.30
N ALA A 76 -0.77 -8.55 1.32
CA ALA A 76 -2.23 -8.41 1.28
C ALA A 76 -2.74 -7.58 2.48
N ASN A 77 -2.25 -7.87 3.69
CA ASN A 77 -2.60 -7.17 4.91
C ASN A 77 -2.30 -5.66 4.78
N PHE A 78 -1.09 -5.28 4.34
CA PHE A 78 -0.77 -3.87 4.10
C PHE A 78 -1.71 -3.19 3.08
N CYS A 79 -2.05 -3.88 1.99
CA CYS A 79 -2.91 -3.34 0.93
C CYS A 79 -4.37 -3.17 1.37
N TYR A 80 -4.86 -4.02 2.27
CA TYR A 80 -6.27 -4.03 2.70
C TYR A 80 -6.54 -3.42 4.08
N GLN A 81 -5.51 -3.03 4.83
CA GLN A 81 -5.71 -2.28 6.07
C GLN A 81 -6.40 -0.93 5.83
N SER A 82 -7.09 -0.44 6.86
CA SER A 82 -7.78 0.85 6.84
C SER A 82 -6.87 2.00 6.37
N ASP A 83 -7.45 2.96 5.65
CA ASP A 83 -6.76 4.18 5.25
C ASP A 83 -6.63 5.16 6.43
N CYS A 84 -7.56 5.12 7.40
CA CYS A 84 -7.62 6.07 8.50
C CYS A 84 -6.60 5.79 9.61
N GLU A 85 -6.24 4.52 9.80
CA GLU A 85 -5.19 4.11 10.72
C GLU A 85 -4.69 2.72 10.35
N GLY A 86 -3.41 2.48 10.57
CA GLY A 86 -2.85 1.14 10.43
C GLY A 86 -1.40 1.07 10.80
N SER A 87 -0.91 -0.16 10.87
CA SER A 87 0.44 -0.47 11.30
C SER A 87 0.90 -1.76 10.65
N ILE A 88 2.17 -1.80 10.30
CA ILE A 88 2.87 -3.03 9.92
C ILE A 88 4.15 -3.16 10.74
N ASP A 89 4.56 -4.40 10.99
CA ASP A 89 5.79 -4.69 11.70
C ASP A 89 7.02 -4.73 10.76
N GLN A 90 8.19 -4.99 11.35
CA GLN A 90 9.44 -5.13 10.60
C GLN A 90 9.39 -6.25 9.55
N HIS A 91 8.71 -7.37 9.82
CA HIS A 91 8.68 -8.49 8.90
C HIS A 91 7.90 -8.13 7.62
N GLN A 92 6.73 -7.52 7.80
CA GLN A 92 5.94 -6.99 6.70
C GLN A 92 6.69 -5.87 5.95
N ALA A 93 7.34 -4.95 6.67
CA ALA A 93 8.10 -3.87 6.06
C ALA A 93 9.26 -4.39 5.19
N LYS A 94 9.97 -5.45 5.63
CA LYS A 94 11.00 -6.13 4.83
C LYS A 94 10.43 -6.67 3.53
N GLN A 95 9.33 -7.43 3.59
CA GLN A 95 8.73 -8.00 2.39
C GLN A 95 8.31 -6.91 1.38
N ILE A 96 7.68 -5.83 1.86
CA ILE A 96 7.25 -4.72 1.00
C ILE A 96 8.46 -3.98 0.42
N TYR A 97 9.46 -3.66 1.25
CA TYR A 97 10.68 -2.98 0.80
C TYR A 97 11.38 -3.77 -0.30
N GLU A 98 11.52 -5.09 -0.16
CA GLU A 98 12.11 -5.94 -1.20
C GLU A 98 11.39 -5.86 -2.55
N LYS A 99 10.07 -5.62 -2.57
CA LYS A 99 9.30 -5.46 -3.81
C LYS A 99 9.45 -4.08 -4.44
N ILE A 100 9.72 -3.05 -3.64
CA ILE A 100 9.75 -1.65 -4.11
C ILE A 100 11.14 -1.03 -4.19
N LYS A 101 12.17 -1.67 -3.65
CA LYS A 101 13.51 -1.08 -3.46
C LYS A 101 14.11 -0.54 -4.77
N ASP A 102 13.90 -1.25 -5.86
CA ASP A 102 14.44 -0.94 -7.19
C ASP A 102 13.53 -0.02 -8.03
N TYR A 103 12.34 0.31 -7.50
CA TYR A 103 11.42 1.24 -8.15
C TYR A 103 11.58 2.65 -7.61
N ASN A 104 11.44 3.63 -8.51
CA ASN A 104 11.23 5.03 -8.17
C ASN A 104 10.46 5.70 -9.31
N ASP A 105 9.79 6.80 -9.02
CA ASP A 105 9.17 7.66 -10.03
C ASP A 105 9.15 9.13 -9.57
N ASP A 106 8.79 10.02 -10.50
CA ASP A 106 8.70 11.46 -10.27
C ASP A 106 7.26 11.90 -9.98
N ILE A 107 6.42 11.01 -9.43
CA ILE A 107 5.04 11.31 -9.10
C ILE A 107 4.98 11.88 -7.67
N CYS A 108 4.25 12.98 -7.51
CA CYS A 108 3.90 13.51 -6.18
C CYS A 108 2.88 12.59 -5.49
N TYR A 109 3.27 11.99 -4.36
CA TYR A 109 2.38 11.24 -3.47
C TYR A 109 1.84 12.12 -2.33
N GLY A 110 2.58 13.15 -1.97
CA GLY A 110 2.20 14.18 -1.02
C GLY A 110 1.34 15.30 -1.62
N TYR A 111 1.40 16.46 -0.98
CA TYR A 111 0.67 17.65 -1.44
C TYR A 111 1.51 18.43 -2.45
N ALA A 112 1.09 18.46 -3.72
CA ALA A 112 1.86 18.94 -4.89
C ALA A 112 2.29 20.43 -4.86
N GLY A 113 1.91 21.20 -3.84
CA GLY A 113 2.34 22.58 -3.64
C GLY A 113 3.28 22.79 -2.45
N ARG A 114 3.63 21.73 -1.71
CA ARG A 114 4.56 21.82 -0.59
C ARG A 114 5.98 21.52 -1.04
N SER A 115 6.96 22.21 -0.47
CA SER A 115 8.39 21.94 -0.72
C SER A 115 8.84 20.58 -0.20
N ASP A 116 8.14 20.03 0.80
CA ASP A 116 8.31 18.69 1.36
C ASP A 116 7.27 17.70 0.81
N CYS A 117 6.86 17.88 -0.47
CA CYS A 117 5.94 16.96 -1.12
C CYS A 117 6.53 15.55 -1.13
N ALA A 118 5.86 14.61 -0.47
CA ALA A 118 6.31 13.23 -0.41
C ALA A 118 6.36 12.61 -1.81
N MET A 119 7.51 12.03 -2.13
CA MET A 119 7.78 11.27 -3.35
C MET A 119 7.83 9.77 -3.04
N PHE A 120 7.91 8.94 -4.08
CA PHE A 120 8.06 7.50 -3.89
C PHE A 120 9.31 7.15 -3.06
N SER A 121 10.41 7.89 -3.24
CA SER A 121 11.64 7.73 -2.47
C SER A 121 11.45 7.94 -0.97
N ASP A 122 10.64 8.91 -0.55
CA ASP A 122 10.40 9.20 0.87
C ASP A 122 9.61 8.06 1.52
N LEU A 123 8.58 7.58 0.82
CA LEU A 123 7.83 6.40 1.23
C LEU A 123 8.75 5.19 1.30
N LYS A 124 9.54 4.92 0.25
CA LYS A 124 10.51 3.83 0.24
C LYS A 124 11.48 3.89 1.43
N ASN A 125 11.96 5.07 1.80
CA ASN A 125 12.85 5.26 2.96
C ASN A 125 12.18 4.90 4.30
N ILE A 126 10.89 5.15 4.46
CA ILE A 126 10.12 4.75 5.64
C ILE A 126 10.11 3.21 5.79
N PHE A 127 9.85 2.49 4.70
CA PHE A 127 9.83 1.02 4.71
C PHE A 127 11.24 0.44 4.87
N LYS A 128 12.24 1.04 4.21
CA LYS A 128 13.66 0.69 4.37
C LYS A 128 14.10 0.82 5.83
N ASP A 129 13.80 1.94 6.47
CA ASP A 129 14.16 2.21 7.86
C ASP A 129 13.59 1.16 8.80
N CYS A 130 12.31 0.82 8.65
CA CYS A 130 11.70 -0.24 9.45
C CYS A 130 12.30 -1.62 9.12
N ALA A 131 12.57 -1.91 7.85
CA ALA A 131 13.16 -3.17 7.43
C ALA A 131 14.56 -3.39 8.03
N GLU A 132 15.43 -2.38 7.96
CA GLU A 132 16.84 -2.44 8.38
C GLU A 132 17.01 -2.23 9.89
N ASN A 133 16.29 -1.27 10.49
CA ASN A 133 16.50 -0.85 11.87
C ASN A 133 15.43 -1.40 12.85
N GLY A 134 14.42 -2.09 12.34
CA GLY A 134 13.32 -2.64 13.12
C GLY A 134 12.23 -1.63 13.48
N GLY A 135 11.32 -2.04 14.37
CA GLY A 135 10.16 -1.25 14.77
C GLY A 135 8.93 -1.54 13.91
N SER A 136 8.21 -0.47 13.55
CA SER A 136 6.94 -0.55 12.83
C SER A 136 6.74 0.68 11.95
N VAL A 137 6.06 0.49 10.81
CA VAL A 137 5.54 1.60 10.01
C VAL A 137 4.08 1.82 10.42
N LYS A 138 3.70 3.06 10.71
CA LYS A 138 2.35 3.44 11.14
C LYS A 138 1.82 4.58 10.30
N TRP A 139 0.51 4.58 10.06
CA TRP A 139 -0.20 5.72 9.47
C TRP A 139 -1.47 6.04 10.25
N ARG A 140 -1.80 7.33 10.27
CA ARG A 140 -3.03 7.91 10.83
C ARG A 140 -3.16 9.37 10.39
#